data_AF-F5Y4W2-F1
#
_entry.id   AF-F5Y4W2-F1
#
_cell.length_a   1.000
_cell.length_b   1.000
_cell.length_c   1.000
_cell.angle_alpha   90.00
_cell.angle_beta   90.00
_cell.angle_gamma   90.00
#
_symmetry.space_group_name_H-M   'P 1'
#
loop_
_entity.id
_entity.type
_entity.pdbx_description
1 polymer ?
#
loop_
_entity_poly.entity_id
_entity_poly.type
_entity_poly.pdbx_seq_one_letter_code
_entity_poly.pdbx_strand_id
1 'polypeptide(L)'
;MNSRRHPGHRQRGATLVMGIVFLTLLMLSVTIAFRMSNNNLKAVGNMQSQAEAEASAERAVEQLISTDGIFLAPAATNVPQDEYGVTVAIAAPECTQGVFVEAYTSSDPNANYYSPQLAPGSNSGYMETHWNIAATASGAGSGARVVVNQGVRLIMQSDPNPCP
;
A
#
# COMPACT_ATOMS: atom_id res chain seq x y z
N MET A 1 92.80 -7.09 -13.04
CA MET A 1 91.79 -8.00 -12.42
C MET A 1 90.93 -7.15 -11.50
N ASN A 2 89.60 -7.12 -11.50
CA ASN A 2 88.63 -8.08 -12.01
C ASN A 2 87.29 -7.34 -12.21
N SER A 3 86.72 -7.42 -13.42
CA SER A 3 85.38 -6.91 -13.74
C SER A 3 84.34 -7.90 -13.20
N ARG A 4 83.49 -7.46 -12.25
CA ARG A 4 82.32 -8.25 -11.81
C ARG A 4 81.10 -7.80 -12.62
N ARG A 5 80.68 -8.63 -13.59
CA ARG A 5 79.36 -8.53 -14.24
C ARG A 5 78.32 -9.25 -13.37
N HIS A 6 77.19 -8.60 -13.10
CA HIS A 6 76.01 -9.26 -12.51
C HIS A 6 75.04 -9.69 -13.62
N PRO A 7 74.58 -10.96 -13.63
CA PRO A 7 73.60 -11.42 -14.60
C PRO A 7 72.21 -10.96 -14.17
N GLY A 8 71.59 -10.09 -14.97
CA GLY A 8 70.19 -9.69 -14.79
C GLY A 8 69.27 -10.87 -15.11
N HIS A 9 68.65 -11.45 -14.08
CA HIS A 9 67.64 -12.49 -14.24
C HIS A 9 66.42 -11.92 -14.99
N ARG A 10 66.07 -12.57 -16.10
CA ARG A 10 64.89 -12.26 -16.93
C ARG A 10 63.59 -12.49 -16.14
N GLN A 11 62.98 -11.41 -15.66
CA GLN A 11 61.62 -11.37 -15.10
C GLN A 11 60.54 -11.50 -16.20
N ARG A 12 60.46 -12.64 -16.88
CA ARG A 12 59.40 -12.87 -17.91
C ARG A 12 58.18 -13.65 -17.39
N GLY A 13 58.22 -14.21 -16.18
CA GLY A 13 57.10 -14.97 -15.60
C GLY A 13 56.10 -14.14 -14.79
N ALA A 14 56.54 -13.07 -14.13
CA ALA A 14 55.70 -12.31 -13.19
C ALA A 14 54.58 -11.50 -13.89
N THR A 15 54.80 -11.04 -15.12
CA THR A 15 53.82 -10.23 -15.87
C THR A 15 52.63 -11.06 -16.34
N LEU A 16 52.84 -12.32 -16.70
CA LEU A 16 51.78 -13.22 -17.14
C LEU A 16 50.87 -13.62 -15.97
N VAL A 17 51.46 -13.89 -14.80
CA VAL A 17 50.73 -14.15 -13.55
C VAL A 17 49.90 -12.93 -13.14
N MET A 18 50.52 -11.74 -13.12
CA MET A 18 49.79 -10.51 -12.82
C MET A 18 48.67 -10.25 -13.83
N GLY A 19 48.89 -10.51 -15.12
CA GLY A 19 47.84 -10.39 -16.14
C GLY A 19 46.64 -11.28 -15.85
N ILE A 20 46.85 -12.53 -15.45
CA ILE A 20 45.75 -13.45 -15.09
C ILE A 20 45.06 -12.99 -13.80
N VAL A 21 45.80 -12.48 -12.81
CA VAL A 21 45.22 -11.91 -11.59
C VAL A 21 44.34 -10.69 -11.93
N PHE A 22 44.82 -9.76 -12.77
CA PHE A 22 44.00 -8.61 -13.18
C PHE A 22 42.78 -9.03 -14.00
N LEU A 23 42.91 -9.99 -14.92
CA LEU A 23 41.78 -10.48 -15.72
C LEU A 23 40.73 -11.18 -14.85
N THR A 24 41.14 -11.94 -13.83
CA THR A 24 40.20 -12.57 -12.89
C THR A 24 39.49 -11.55 -12.00
N LEU A 25 40.20 -10.52 -11.53
CA LEU A 25 39.59 -9.42 -10.77
C LEU A 25 38.56 -8.64 -11.60
N LEU A 26 38.84 -8.39 -12.88
CA LEU A 26 37.88 -7.75 -13.79
C LEU A 26 36.65 -8.63 -14.07
N MET A 27 36.83 -9.94 -14.25
CA MET A 27 35.69 -10.86 -14.40
C MET A 27 34.83 -10.91 -13.12
N LEU A 28 35.47 -10.87 -11.95
CA LEU A 28 34.77 -10.85 -10.67
C LEU A 28 33.98 -9.56 -10.49
N SER A 29 34.56 -8.40 -10.82
CA SER A 29 33.87 -7.11 -10.69
C SER A 29 32.65 -7.02 -11.62
N VAL A 30 32.78 -7.49 -12.88
CA VAL A 30 31.70 -7.52 -13.85
C VAL A 30 30.55 -8.44 -13.40
N THR A 31 30.87 -9.63 -12.88
CA THR A 31 29.84 -10.57 -12.39
C THR A 31 29.11 -10.05 -11.15
N ILE A 32 29.82 -9.37 -10.24
CA ILE A 32 29.20 -8.70 -9.09
C ILE A 32 28.25 -7.59 -9.56
N ALA A 33 28.67 -6.77 -10.53
CA ALA A 33 27.86 -5.70 -11.09
C ALA A 33 26.55 -6.24 -11.71
N PHE A 34 26.60 -7.30 -12.52
CA PHE A 34 25.39 -7.91 -13.10
C PHE A 34 24.45 -8.49 -12.05
N ARG A 35 24.98 -9.15 -11.02
CA ARG A 35 24.16 -9.69 -9.92
C ARG A 35 23.49 -8.58 -9.12
N MET A 36 24.20 -7.49 -8.85
CA MET A 36 23.65 -6.32 -8.16
C MET A 36 22.53 -5.66 -8.98
N SER A 37 22.71 -5.49 -10.28
CA SER A 37 21.68 -4.95 -11.19
C SER A 37 20.42 -5.81 -11.21
N ASN A 38 20.55 -7.14 -11.28
CA ASN A 38 19.40 -8.05 -11.27
C ASN A 38 18.64 -8.02 -9.93
N ASN A 39 19.34 -7.84 -8.82
CA ASN A 39 18.70 -7.70 -7.51
C ASN A 39 17.93 -6.38 -7.40
N ASN A 40 18.51 -5.29 -7.87
CA ASN A 40 17.84 -3.98 -7.89
C ASN A 40 16.57 -4.01 -8.77
N LEU A 41 16.64 -4.66 -9.93
CA LEU A 41 15.47 -4.80 -10.82
C LEU A 41 14.34 -5.62 -10.17
N LYS A 42 14.67 -6.69 -9.44
CA LYS A 42 13.66 -7.45 -8.67
C LYS A 42 13.05 -6.61 -7.55
N ALA A 43 13.86 -5.82 -6.84
CA ALA A 43 13.36 -4.94 -5.79
C ALA A 43 12.39 -3.88 -6.36
N VAL A 44 12.75 -3.23 -7.47
CA VAL A 44 11.87 -2.25 -8.13
C VAL A 44 10.60 -2.91 -8.67
N GLY A 45 10.70 -4.09 -9.27
CA GLY A 45 9.52 -4.84 -9.74
C GLY A 45 8.55 -5.20 -8.61
N ASN A 46 9.07 -5.58 -7.44
CA ASN A 46 8.24 -5.85 -6.26
C ASN A 46 7.59 -4.57 -5.71
N MET A 47 8.32 -3.44 -5.70
CA MET A 47 7.74 -2.16 -5.29
C MET A 47 6.66 -1.69 -6.28
N GLN A 48 6.86 -1.92 -7.57
CA GLN A 48 5.86 -1.61 -8.60
C GLN A 48 4.58 -2.42 -8.39
N SER A 49 4.69 -3.73 -8.19
CA SER A 49 3.50 -4.58 -7.96
C SER A 49 2.77 -4.25 -6.66
N GLN A 50 3.51 -3.83 -5.63
CA GLN A 50 2.93 -3.37 -4.38
C GLN A 50 2.17 -2.04 -4.54
N ALA A 51 2.78 -1.05 -5.19
CA ALA A 51 2.18 0.27 -5.41
C ALA A 51 0.93 0.19 -6.30
N GLU A 52 0.95 -0.70 -7.29
CA GLU A 52 -0.20 -0.98 -8.15
C GLU A 52 -1.35 -1.63 -7.38
N ALA A 53 -1.04 -2.63 -6.53
CA ALA A 53 -2.05 -3.25 -5.67
C ALA A 53 -2.67 -2.25 -4.69
N GLU A 54 -1.86 -1.35 -4.12
CA GLU A 54 -2.34 -0.27 -3.24
C GLU A 54 -3.26 0.70 -3.98
N ALA A 55 -2.83 1.21 -5.14
CA ALA A 55 -3.65 2.13 -5.94
C ALA A 55 -4.97 1.49 -6.41
N SER A 56 -4.96 0.21 -6.75
CA SER A 56 -6.19 -0.51 -7.13
C SER A 56 -7.11 -0.75 -5.93
N ALA A 57 -6.58 -1.01 -4.73
CA ALA A 57 -7.37 -1.05 -3.51
C ALA A 57 -8.03 0.31 -3.21
N GLU A 58 -7.27 1.41 -3.26
CA GLU A 58 -7.79 2.75 -3.01
C GLU A 58 -8.91 3.12 -3.99
N ARG A 59 -8.71 2.90 -5.30
CA ARG A 59 -9.76 3.15 -6.30
C ARG A 59 -11.03 2.36 -6.03
N ALA A 60 -10.88 1.09 -5.64
CA ALA A 60 -12.01 0.23 -5.31
C ALA A 60 -12.78 0.74 -4.08
N VAL A 61 -12.07 1.20 -3.04
CA VAL A 61 -12.72 1.77 -1.86
C VAL A 61 -13.39 3.11 -2.18
N GLU A 62 -12.76 3.99 -2.96
CA GLU A 62 -13.38 5.27 -3.37
C GLU A 62 -14.67 5.05 -4.18
N GLN A 63 -14.70 4.05 -5.05
CA GLN A 63 -15.93 3.66 -5.76
C GLN A 63 -17.01 3.17 -4.78
N LEU A 64 -16.63 2.42 -3.75
CA LEU A 64 -17.57 1.95 -2.74
C LEU A 64 -18.15 3.10 -1.91
N ILE A 65 -17.29 4.00 -1.42
CA ILE A 65 -17.66 5.16 -0.58
C ILE A 65 -18.48 6.18 -1.38
N SER A 66 -18.36 6.21 -2.71
CA SER A 66 -19.20 7.09 -3.54
C SER A 66 -20.71 6.79 -3.43
N THR A 67 -21.08 5.68 -2.79
CA THR A 67 -22.47 5.33 -2.51
C THR A 67 -22.70 5.08 -1.02
N ASP A 68 -23.71 5.72 -0.45
CA ASP A 68 -24.04 5.55 0.98
C ASP A 68 -24.65 4.18 1.32
N GLY A 69 -25.09 3.43 0.29
CA GLY A 69 -25.84 2.18 0.47
C GLY A 69 -25.06 1.07 1.17
N ILE A 70 -23.73 1.06 1.05
CA ILE A 70 -22.88 0.06 1.70
C ILE A 70 -22.89 0.17 3.23
N PHE A 71 -23.19 1.36 3.77
CA PHE A 71 -23.24 1.59 5.22
C PHE A 71 -24.59 1.24 5.84
N LEU A 72 -25.66 1.20 5.03
CA LEU A 72 -27.00 0.77 5.46
C LEU A 72 -27.14 -0.76 5.47
N ALA A 73 -26.47 -1.43 4.52
CA ALA A 73 -26.43 -2.88 4.44
C ALA A 73 -25.00 -3.37 4.15
N PRO A 74 -24.12 -3.43 5.17
CA PRO A 74 -22.74 -3.86 4.99
C PRO A 74 -22.65 -5.28 4.41
N ALA A 75 -21.98 -5.39 3.27
CA ALA A 75 -21.73 -6.67 2.61
C ALA A 75 -20.33 -6.70 2.01
N ALA A 76 -19.69 -7.87 2.05
CA ALA A 76 -18.41 -8.07 1.40
C ALA A 76 -18.59 -7.98 -0.13
N THR A 77 -17.68 -7.27 -0.79
CA THR A 77 -17.74 -7.03 -2.23
C THR A 77 -16.40 -7.35 -2.87
N ASN A 78 -16.41 -8.02 -4.01
CA ASN A 78 -15.20 -8.27 -4.78
C ASN A 78 -15.21 -7.40 -6.03
N VAL A 79 -14.13 -6.66 -6.24
CA VAL A 79 -13.89 -5.94 -7.48
C VAL A 79 -13.14 -6.87 -8.43
N PRO A 80 -13.64 -7.04 -9.67
CA PRO A 80 -13.00 -7.90 -10.65
C PRO A 80 -11.60 -7.41 -10.98
N GLN A 81 -10.82 -8.30 -11.60
CA GLN A 81 -9.44 -8.03 -11.96
C GLN A 81 -9.30 -6.80 -12.85
N ASP A 82 -8.33 -5.93 -12.54
CA ASP A 82 -7.98 -4.79 -13.39
C ASP A 82 -7.08 -5.18 -14.58
N GLU A 83 -6.67 -4.18 -15.38
CA GLU A 83 -5.78 -4.34 -16.54
C GLU A 83 -4.41 -4.94 -16.17
N TYR A 84 -4.01 -4.86 -14.90
CA TYR A 84 -2.70 -5.26 -14.39
C TYR A 84 -2.71 -6.61 -13.66
N GLY A 85 -3.87 -7.25 -13.55
CA GLY A 85 -3.95 -8.55 -12.88
C GLY A 85 -4.31 -8.47 -11.40
N VAL A 86 -4.64 -7.30 -10.86
CA VAL A 86 -4.96 -7.14 -9.44
C VAL A 86 -6.45 -7.35 -9.21
N THR A 87 -6.79 -8.22 -8.26
CA THR A 87 -8.15 -8.35 -7.72
C THR A 87 -8.23 -7.69 -6.35
N VAL A 88 -9.38 -7.11 -6.01
CA VAL A 88 -9.60 -6.48 -4.71
C VAL A 88 -10.80 -7.11 -4.02
N ALA A 89 -10.59 -7.59 -2.81
CA ALA A 89 -11.64 -8.09 -1.92
C ALA A 89 -11.87 -7.06 -0.81
N ILE A 90 -13.06 -6.47 -0.80
CA ILE A 90 -13.49 -5.53 0.24
C ILE A 90 -14.33 -6.29 1.26
N ALA A 91 -13.92 -6.26 2.52
CA ALA A 91 -14.70 -6.81 3.63
C ALA A 91 -15.99 -6.00 3.84
N ALA A 92 -17.00 -6.59 4.46
CA ALA A 92 -18.17 -5.83 4.89
C ALA A 92 -17.69 -4.69 5.83
N PRO A 93 -18.08 -3.42 5.60
CA PRO A 93 -17.68 -2.34 6.48
C PRO A 93 -18.11 -2.59 7.92
N GLU A 94 -17.21 -2.31 8.85
CA GLU A 94 -17.47 -2.48 10.28
C GLU A 94 -17.66 -1.12 10.92
N CYS A 95 -18.77 -0.93 11.63
CA CYS A 95 -18.94 0.27 12.43
C CYS A 95 -18.12 0.15 13.71
N THR A 96 -17.24 1.12 13.95
CA THR A 96 -16.36 1.14 15.12
C THR A 96 -16.88 2.06 16.22
N GLN A 97 -17.69 3.05 15.87
CA GLN A 97 -18.27 4.00 16.82
C GLN A 97 -19.58 4.60 16.29
N GLY A 98 -20.59 4.71 17.15
CA GLY A 98 -21.84 5.43 16.90
C GLY A 98 -22.17 6.37 18.07
N VAL A 99 -22.48 7.64 17.79
CA VAL A 99 -22.86 8.64 18.80
C VAL A 99 -24.05 9.44 18.31
N PHE A 100 -25.10 9.56 19.12
CA PHE A 100 -26.28 10.36 18.77
C PHE A 100 -25.90 11.83 18.59
N VAL A 101 -26.42 12.44 17.52
CA VAL A 101 -26.25 13.87 17.27
C VAL A 101 -27.32 14.62 18.04
N GLU A 102 -26.90 15.50 18.94
CA GLU A 102 -27.81 16.39 19.68
C GLU A 102 -28.37 17.48 18.76
N ALA A 103 -29.66 17.79 18.91
CA ALA A 103 -30.38 18.74 18.06
C ALA A 103 -29.91 20.22 18.19
N TYR A 104 -29.05 20.54 19.16
CA TYR A 104 -28.67 21.92 19.50
C TYR A 104 -27.16 22.18 19.54
N THR A 105 -26.31 21.15 19.55
CA THR A 105 -24.85 21.30 19.78
C THR A 105 -24.01 20.74 18.63
N SER A 106 -24.65 20.25 17.58
CA SER A 106 -23.95 19.77 16.38
C SER A 106 -23.07 20.89 15.79
N SER A 107 -21.78 20.61 15.64
CA SER A 107 -20.85 21.46 14.89
C SER A 107 -20.93 21.23 13.37
N ASP A 108 -21.86 20.38 12.92
CA ASP A 108 -22.06 20.08 11.50
C ASP A 108 -22.79 21.25 10.81
N PRO A 109 -22.30 21.74 9.66
CA PRO A 109 -22.90 22.87 8.95
C PRO A 109 -24.28 22.57 8.34
N ASN A 110 -24.73 21.31 8.33
CA ASN A 110 -26.04 20.96 7.79
C ASN A 110 -27.19 21.35 8.75
N ALA A 111 -27.98 22.34 8.33
CA ALA A 111 -29.08 22.91 9.10
C ALA A 111 -30.21 21.90 9.44
N ASN A 112 -30.29 20.75 8.76
CA ASN A 112 -31.33 19.76 9.02
C ASN A 112 -31.09 18.94 10.31
N TYR A 113 -29.86 18.93 10.83
CA TYR A 113 -29.53 18.26 12.09
C TYR A 113 -29.74 19.16 13.31
N TYR A 114 -29.82 20.48 13.08
CA TYR A 114 -30.09 21.47 14.10
C TYR A 114 -31.60 21.79 14.11
N SER A 115 -32.33 21.29 15.10
CA SER A 115 -33.76 21.56 15.26
C SER A 115 -34.00 22.44 16.48
N PRO A 116 -34.27 23.76 16.31
CA PRO A 116 -34.58 24.64 17.42
C PRO A 116 -35.90 24.32 18.12
N GLN A 117 -36.75 23.46 17.54
CA GLN A 117 -38.03 23.03 18.11
C GLN A 117 -37.91 21.95 19.19
N LEU A 118 -36.72 21.36 19.39
CA LEU A 118 -36.55 20.08 20.07
C LEU A 118 -36.10 20.06 21.54
N ALA A 119 -36.14 21.07 22.40
CA ALA A 119 -35.50 21.05 23.74
C ALA A 119 -33.97 20.71 23.78
N PRO A 120 -33.13 21.55 24.39
CA PRO A 120 -31.69 21.31 24.51
C PRO A 120 -31.35 19.93 25.10
N GLY A 121 -30.45 19.19 24.46
CA GLY A 121 -30.06 17.83 24.87
C GLY A 121 -30.90 16.70 24.27
N SER A 122 -31.91 17.00 23.46
CA SER A 122 -32.65 15.98 22.71
C SER A 122 -31.86 15.45 21.51
N ASN A 123 -32.07 14.17 21.19
CA ASN A 123 -31.54 13.55 19.97
C ASN A 123 -32.20 14.17 18.74
N SER A 124 -31.40 14.45 17.71
CA SER A 124 -31.88 14.97 16.43
C SER A 124 -32.56 13.90 15.54
N GLY A 125 -32.56 12.62 15.96
CA GLY A 125 -32.96 11.49 15.12
C GLY A 125 -31.85 11.00 14.18
N TYR A 126 -30.64 11.51 14.35
CA TYR A 126 -29.45 11.14 13.60
C TYR A 126 -28.34 10.67 14.52
N MET A 127 -27.47 9.82 13.99
CA MET A 127 -26.29 9.29 14.65
C MET A 127 -25.06 9.54 13.79
N GLU A 128 -24.01 10.07 14.40
CA GLU A 128 -22.68 10.10 13.81
C GLU A 128 -22.06 8.71 13.95
N THR A 129 -21.59 8.16 12.84
CA THR A 129 -21.02 6.81 12.75
C THR A 129 -19.65 6.86 12.13
N HIS A 130 -18.75 6.02 12.65
CA HIS A 130 -17.40 5.84 12.15
C HIS A 130 -17.27 4.40 11.67
N TRP A 131 -16.84 4.25 10.44
CA TRP A 131 -16.74 2.97 9.76
C TRP A 131 -15.30 2.69 9.39
N ASN A 132 -14.89 1.43 9.53
CA ASN A 132 -13.64 0.91 8.99
C ASN A 132 -13.94 0.04 7.77
N ILE A 133 -13.29 0.37 6.66
CA ILE A 133 -13.37 -0.40 5.41
C ILE A 133 -12.02 -1.04 5.17
N ALA A 134 -11.98 -2.37 5.18
CA ALA A 134 -10.77 -3.13 4.87
C ALA A 134 -10.84 -3.67 3.43
N ALA A 135 -9.88 -3.29 2.60
CA ALA A 135 -9.72 -3.78 1.24
C ALA A 135 -8.40 -4.56 1.11
N THR A 136 -8.48 -5.79 0.61
CA THR A 136 -7.32 -6.62 0.31
C THR A 136 -7.12 -6.68 -1.20
N ALA A 137 -6.04 -6.09 -1.70
CA ALA A 137 -5.60 -6.25 -3.07
C ALA A 137 -4.63 -7.44 -3.19
N SER A 138 -4.83 -8.26 -4.22
CA SER A 138 -3.96 -9.39 -4.56
C SER A 138 -3.60 -9.38 -6.04
N GLY A 139 -2.30 -9.35 -6.35
CA GLY A 139 -1.80 -9.36 -7.72
C GLY A 139 -1.69 -10.77 -8.30
N ALA A 140 -2.26 -11.01 -9.48
CA ALA A 140 -2.10 -12.24 -10.23
C ALA A 140 -0.65 -12.35 -10.75
N GLY A 141 0.12 -13.29 -10.19
CA GLY A 141 1.45 -13.65 -10.67
C GLY A 141 2.64 -13.05 -9.90
N SER A 142 2.47 -11.93 -9.19
CA SER A 142 3.54 -11.35 -8.35
C SER A 142 3.53 -11.87 -6.91
N GLY A 143 2.40 -12.42 -6.45
CA GLY A 143 2.19 -12.79 -5.04
C GLY A 143 2.07 -11.58 -4.11
N ALA A 144 2.03 -10.36 -4.65
CA ALA A 144 1.83 -9.15 -3.86
C ALA A 144 0.44 -9.16 -3.21
N ARG A 145 0.40 -8.89 -1.91
CA ARG A 145 -0.82 -8.74 -1.13
C ARG A 145 -0.71 -7.47 -0.30
N VAL A 146 -1.66 -6.56 -0.50
CA VAL A 146 -1.74 -5.29 0.21
C VAL A 146 -3.10 -5.22 0.89
N VAL A 147 -3.13 -4.74 2.14
CA VAL A 147 -4.36 -4.48 2.88
C VAL A 147 -4.42 -2.99 3.17
N VAL A 148 -5.46 -2.34 2.67
CA VAL A 148 -5.77 -0.93 2.92
C VAL A 148 -6.93 -0.87 3.90
N ASN A 149 -6.81 -0.01 4.91
CA ASN A 149 -7.91 0.29 5.84
C ASN A 149 -8.26 1.77 5.70
N GLN A 150 -9.52 2.08 5.42
CA GLN A 150 -10.01 3.45 5.29
C GLN A 150 -11.10 3.71 6.32
N GLY A 151 -10.95 4.82 7.05
CA GLY A 151 -11.93 5.31 8.01
C GLY A 151 -12.92 6.27 7.35
N VAL A 152 -14.21 6.07 7.57
CA VAL A 152 -15.28 6.93 7.03
C VAL A 152 -16.18 7.42 8.15
N ARG A 153 -16.41 8.73 8.22
CA ARG A 153 -17.34 9.37 9.15
C ARG A 153 -18.60 9.80 8.41
N LEU A 154 -19.76 9.32 8.85
CA LEU A 154 -21.06 9.60 8.24
C LEU A 154 -22.09 9.93 9.31
N ILE A 155 -23.02 10.83 9.00
CA ILE A 155 -24.21 11.06 9.81
C ILE A 155 -25.38 10.37 9.11
N MET A 156 -26.03 9.44 9.80
CA MET A 156 -27.15 8.66 9.29
C MET A 156 -28.35 8.75 10.23
N GLN A 157 -29.54 8.37 9.76
CA GLN A 157 -30.71 8.27 10.63
C GLN A 157 -30.44 7.23 11.73
N SER A 158 -30.88 7.53 12.96
CA SER A 158 -30.66 6.64 14.10
C SER A 158 -31.57 5.41 14.11
N ASP A 159 -32.65 5.43 13.32
CA ASP A 159 -33.65 4.35 13.27
C ASP A 159 -33.86 3.88 11.82
N PRO A 160 -33.61 2.61 11.50
CA PRO A 160 -33.02 1.57 12.36
C PRO A 160 -31.56 1.89 12.74
N ASN A 161 -31.08 1.39 13.89
CA ASN A 161 -29.71 1.67 14.37
C ASN A 161 -28.66 1.26 13.31
N PRO A 162 -27.92 2.23 12.72
CA PRO A 162 -26.94 1.94 11.69
C PRO A 162 -25.62 1.36 12.24
N CYS A 163 -25.38 1.42 13.55
CA CYS A 163 -24.16 0.95 14.21
C CYS A 163 -24.51 0.16 15.49
N PRO A 164 -24.86 -1.13 15.37
CA PRO A 164 -25.17 -1.99 16.50
C PRO A 164 -23.94 -2.42 17.32
#